data_AF-K2C9H1-F1
#
_entry.id   AF-K2C9H1-F1
#
_cell.length_a   1.000
_cell.length_b   1.000
_cell.length_c   1.000
_cell.angle_alpha   90.00
_cell.angle_beta   90.00
_cell.angle_gamma   90.00
#
_symmetry.space_group_name_H-M   'P 1'
#
loop_
_entity.id
_entity.type
_entity.pdbx_description
1 polymer ?
#
loop_
_entity_poly.entity_id
_entity_poly.type
_entity_poly.pdbx_seq_one_letter_code
_entity_poly.pdbx_strand_id
1 'polypeptide(L)'
;MIILEGIHGLNPKLLPDIDPASTFKIYASCLTQLNLDRYNRISTTDTRLLRRIVRDSRERGYTAQQTIHNWDSVQRGEKEYIFPYQEYGNKLFNSALVYELSVLKPLVEPLLRQVTYGTMEYVEAKRLLAFLNWFLPIDTKLIPDNSILLEFVGGSILNDFKLWSPKE
;
A
#
# COMPACT_ATOMS: atom_id res chain seq x y z
N MET A 1 6.94 0.92 26.54
CA MET A 1 6.24 0.39 25.34
C MET A 1 7.22 0.44 24.18
N ILE A 2 7.41 -0.66 23.48
CA ILE A 2 8.27 -0.75 22.28
C ILE A 2 7.35 -1.02 21.09
N ILE A 3 7.55 -0.31 19.98
CA ILE A 3 6.84 -0.56 18.72
C ILE A 3 7.85 -1.17 17.75
N LEU A 4 7.50 -2.33 17.19
CA LEU A 4 8.26 -3.00 16.15
C LEU A 4 7.42 -3.01 14.87
N GLU A 5 7.96 -2.43 13.81
CA GLU A 5 7.35 -2.46 12.47
C GLU A 5 8.19 -3.35 11.55
N GLY A 6 7.54 -4.20 10.76
CA GLY A 6 8.19 -4.99 9.74
C GLY A 6 7.26 -6.00 9.11
N ILE A 7 7.59 -6.41 7.88
CA ILE A 7 6.78 -7.34 7.09
C ILE A 7 6.64 -8.72 7.75
N HIS A 8 7.60 -9.12 8.60
CA HIS A 8 7.56 -10.39 9.35
C HIS A 8 7.06 -10.23 10.79
N GLY A 9 6.47 -9.09 11.17
CA GLY A 9 6.05 -8.79 12.56
C GLY A 9 5.13 -9.82 13.21
N LEU A 10 4.40 -10.60 12.40
CA LEU A 10 3.49 -11.66 12.88
C LEU A 10 4.13 -13.04 12.95
N ASN A 11 5.34 -13.21 12.42
CA ASN A 11 6.03 -14.50 12.44
C ASN A 11 6.35 -14.90 13.89
N PRO A 12 5.84 -16.03 14.40
CA PRO A 12 6.13 -16.49 15.77
C PRO A 12 7.63 -16.67 16.05
N LYS A 13 8.45 -16.88 15.01
CA LYS A 13 9.90 -17.02 15.12
C LYS A 13 10.64 -15.70 15.30
N LEU A 14 9.96 -14.56 15.18
CA LEU A 14 10.59 -13.24 15.30
C LEU A 14 11.03 -12.94 16.73
N LEU A 15 10.21 -13.34 17.72
CA LEU A 15 10.42 -13.07 19.13
C LEU A 15 10.21 -14.37 19.95
N PRO A 16 11.06 -15.39 19.77
CA PRO A 16 10.85 -16.72 20.37
C PRO A 16 10.92 -16.71 21.90
N ASP A 17 11.71 -15.79 22.47
CA ASP A 17 11.97 -15.72 23.91
C ASP A 17 11.06 -14.71 24.65
N ILE A 18 10.16 -14.04 23.93
CA ILE A 18 9.22 -13.08 24.51
C ILE A 18 7.87 -13.77 24.70
N ASP A 19 7.33 -13.68 25.92
CA ASP A 19 5.99 -14.18 26.23
C ASP A 19 4.95 -13.55 25.28
N PRO A 20 4.21 -14.34 24.48
CA PRO A 20 3.16 -13.83 23.61
C PRO A 20 2.11 -12.99 24.34
N ALA A 21 1.82 -13.25 25.61
CA ALA A 21 0.87 -12.46 26.41
C ALA A 21 1.34 -11.03 26.68
N SER A 22 2.65 -10.79 26.62
CA SER A 22 3.25 -9.46 26.71
C SER A 22 3.27 -8.70 25.38
N THR A 23 2.82 -9.34 24.30
CA THR A 23 2.83 -8.78 22.93
C THR A 23 1.44 -8.47 22.42
N PHE A 24 1.32 -7.38 21.66
CA PHE A 24 0.12 -7.07 20.91
C PHE A 24 0.48 -6.89 19.44
N LYS A 25 -0.11 -7.71 18.58
CA LYS A 25 0.22 -7.83 17.16
C LYS A 25 -0.89 -7.25 16.31
N ILE A 26 -0.54 -6.34 15.41
CA ILE A 26 -1.47 -5.72 14.47
C ILE A 26 -1.10 -6.17 13.06
N TYR A 27 -2.06 -6.76 12.35
CA TYR A 27 -1.93 -7.03 10.92
C TYR A 27 -2.54 -5.87 10.13
N ALA A 28 -1.71 -5.07 9.48
CA ALA A 28 -2.17 -4.00 8.60
C ALA A 28 -2.17 -4.46 7.14
N SER A 29 -3.30 -4.33 6.44
CA SER A 29 -3.42 -4.70 5.03
C SER A 29 -4.40 -3.81 4.28
N CYS A 30 -4.13 -3.53 3.01
CA CYS A 30 -5.03 -2.77 2.14
C CYS A 30 -6.04 -3.76 1.54
N LEU A 31 -7.12 -4.05 2.25
CA LEU A 31 -8.16 -4.99 1.82
C LEU A 31 -9.29 -4.21 1.16
N THR A 32 -9.17 -3.93 -0.14
CA THR A 32 -10.21 -3.21 -0.87
C THR A 32 -11.49 -4.05 -0.92
N GLN A 33 -12.58 -3.52 -0.36
CA GLN A 33 -13.89 -4.19 -0.31
C GLN A 33 -14.90 -3.61 -1.30
N LEU A 34 -14.49 -2.61 -2.09
CA LEU A 34 -15.34 -1.95 -3.07
C LEU A 34 -15.49 -2.79 -4.33
N ASN A 35 -16.69 -2.75 -4.90
CA ASN A 35 -16.95 -3.25 -6.23
C ASN A 35 -17.05 -2.07 -7.20
N LEU A 36 -16.57 -2.28 -8.43
CA LEU A 36 -16.78 -1.35 -9.54
C LEU A 36 -18.25 -1.34 -9.96
N ASP A 37 -18.86 -2.53 -10.01
CA ASP A 37 -20.27 -2.73 -10.29
C ASP A 37 -20.77 -3.98 -9.55
N ARG A 38 -21.96 -4.49 -9.91
CA ARG A 38 -22.55 -5.67 -9.25
C ARG A 38 -21.71 -6.94 -9.39
N TYR A 39 -20.88 -7.05 -10.41
CA TYR A 39 -20.17 -8.27 -10.79
C TYR A 39 -18.65 -8.12 -10.76
N ASN A 40 -18.13 -6.90 -10.92
CA ASN A 40 -16.71 -6.59 -10.97
C ASN A 40 -16.23 -6.02 -9.64
N ARG A 41 -15.34 -6.76 -8.97
CA ARG A 41 -14.69 -6.30 -7.74
C ARG A 41 -13.44 -5.50 -8.05
N ILE A 42 -13.12 -4.51 -7.22
CA ILE A 42 -11.80 -3.89 -7.27
C ILE A 42 -10.79 -4.88 -6.67
N SER A 43 -9.78 -5.22 -7.46
CA SER A 43 -8.70 -6.11 -7.01
C SER A 43 -7.84 -5.43 -5.95
N THR A 44 -7.78 -5.99 -4.75
CA THR A 44 -6.81 -5.61 -3.71
C THR A 44 -5.37 -5.59 -4.24
N THR A 45 -5.02 -6.54 -5.11
CA THR A 45 -3.68 -6.60 -5.73
C THR A 45 -3.40 -5.35 -6.56
N ASP A 46 -4.39 -4.87 -7.33
CA ASP A 46 -4.22 -3.69 -8.18
C ASP A 46 -4.10 -2.43 -7.35
N THR A 47 -4.95 -2.27 -6.33
CA THR A 47 -4.86 -1.13 -5.40
C THR A 47 -3.48 -1.06 -4.76
N ARG A 48 -2.94 -2.21 -4.30
CA ARG A 48 -1.62 -2.29 -3.67
C ARG A 48 -0.49 -2.02 -4.66
N LEU A 49 -0.59 -2.50 -5.90
CA LEU A 49 0.38 -2.20 -6.95
C LEU A 49 0.39 -0.70 -7.29
N LEU A 50 -0.78 -0.06 -7.42
CA LEU A 50 -0.88 1.38 -7.69
C LEU A 50 -0.31 2.22 -6.56
N ARG A 51 -0.61 1.90 -5.29
CA ARG A 51 0.04 2.52 -4.12
C ARG A 51 1.56 2.40 -4.20
N ARG A 52 2.04 1.20 -4.56
CA ARG A 52 3.47 0.91 -4.63
C ARG A 52 4.15 1.66 -5.76
N ILE A 53 3.54 1.78 -6.94
CA ILE A 53 4.10 2.56 -8.06
C ILE A 53 4.29 4.02 -7.66
N VAL A 54 3.28 4.63 -7.05
CA VAL A 54 3.35 6.03 -6.60
C VAL A 54 4.44 6.21 -5.56
N ARG A 55 4.47 5.35 -4.52
CA ARG A 55 5.48 5.41 -3.46
C ARG A 55 6.89 5.15 -3.98
N ASP A 56 7.10 4.08 -4.73
CA ASP A 56 8.44 3.67 -5.20
C ASP A 56 9.01 4.71 -6.19
N SER A 57 8.16 5.36 -7.00
CA SER A 57 8.57 6.50 -7.83
C SER A 57 8.95 7.73 -7.01
N ARG A 58 8.18 8.06 -5.97
CA ARG A 58 8.41 9.26 -5.15
C ARG A 58 9.63 9.13 -4.22
N GLU A 59 9.78 7.99 -3.56
CA GLU A 59 10.75 7.78 -2.49
C GLU A 59 12.06 7.13 -2.98
N ARG A 60 12.00 6.30 -4.03
CA ARG A 60 13.12 5.45 -4.47
C ARG A 60 13.57 5.70 -5.91
N GLY A 61 12.85 6.54 -6.65
CA GLY A 61 13.12 6.83 -8.06
C GLY A 61 12.90 5.63 -8.99
N TYR A 62 12.16 4.60 -8.55
CA TYR A 62 11.87 3.44 -9.39
C TYR A 62 10.81 3.81 -10.42
N THR A 63 10.99 3.32 -11.65
CA THR A 63 9.98 3.49 -12.70
C THR A 63 8.78 2.57 -12.44
N ALA A 64 7.62 2.92 -13.00
CA ALA A 64 6.45 2.03 -12.98
C ALA A 64 6.78 0.66 -13.61
N GLN A 65 7.59 0.65 -14.67
CA GLN A 65 8.05 -0.58 -15.32
C GLN A 65 8.85 -1.47 -14.36
N GLN A 66 9.82 -0.93 -13.64
CA GLN A 66 10.58 -1.69 -12.62
C GLN A 66 9.68 -2.23 -11.51
N THR A 67 8.69 -1.44 -11.09
CA THR A 67 7.76 -1.85 -10.05
C THR A 67 6.86 -3.00 -10.51
N ILE A 68 6.30 -2.91 -11.71
CA ILE A 68 5.48 -3.97 -12.34
C ILE A 68 6.31 -5.24 -12.54
N HIS A 69 7.53 -5.12 -13.06
CA HIS A 69 8.44 -6.24 -13.27
C HIS A 69 8.67 -7.06 -11.99
N ASN A 70 8.86 -6.38 -10.86
CA ASN A 70 9.13 -7.02 -9.58
C ASN A 70 7.88 -7.52 -8.84
N TRP A 71 6.68 -7.18 -9.33
CA TRP A 71 5.43 -7.39 -8.59
C TRP A 71 5.15 -8.87 -8.31
N ASP A 72 5.35 -9.75 -9.29
CA ASP A 72 5.14 -11.19 -9.10
C ASP A 72 6.05 -11.77 -8.00
N SER A 73 7.29 -11.29 -7.92
CA SER A 73 8.22 -11.73 -6.88
C SER A 73 7.77 -11.29 -5.50
N VAL A 74 7.25 -10.07 -5.38
CA VAL A 74 6.67 -9.56 -4.13
C VAL A 74 5.48 -10.41 -3.71
N GLN A 75 4.55 -10.69 -4.64
CA GLN A 75 3.36 -11.50 -4.34
C GLN A 75 3.71 -12.93 -3.93
N ARG A 76 4.74 -13.54 -4.55
CA ARG A 76 5.25 -14.85 -4.11
C ARG A 76 5.79 -14.79 -2.69
N GLY A 77 6.64 -13.81 -2.38
CA GLY A 77 7.18 -13.62 -1.04
C GLY A 77 6.08 -13.39 0.01
N GLU A 78 5.02 -12.67 -0.35
CA GLU A 78 3.86 -12.48 0.54
C GLU A 78 3.12 -13.78 0.84
N LYS A 79 2.87 -14.59 -0.21
CA LYS A 79 2.20 -15.89 -0.06
C LYS A 79 2.99 -16.87 0.79
N GLU A 80 4.32 -16.83 0.70
CA GLU A 80 5.19 -17.77 1.39
C GLU A 80 5.52 -17.32 2.83
N TYR A 81 5.75 -16.02 3.04
CA TYR A 81 6.34 -15.53 4.28
C TYR A 81 5.47 -14.57 5.09
N ILE A 82 4.33 -14.12 4.56
CA ILE A 82 3.48 -13.11 5.21
C ILE A 82 2.06 -13.63 5.47
N PHE A 83 1.34 -14.03 4.42
CA PHE A 83 -0.05 -14.49 4.54
C PHE A 83 -0.26 -15.70 5.44
N PRO A 84 0.66 -16.68 5.53
CA PRO A 84 0.51 -17.79 6.47
C PRO A 84 0.45 -17.34 7.93
N TYR A 85 0.98 -16.15 8.24
CA TYR A 85 1.06 -15.65 9.61
C TYR A 85 -0.02 -14.59 9.95
N GLN A 86 -0.92 -14.26 9.02
CA GLN A 86 -1.91 -13.18 9.23
C GLN A 86 -2.84 -13.45 10.44
N GLU A 87 -3.17 -14.72 10.69
CA GLU A 87 -4.05 -15.16 11.79
C GLU A 87 -3.39 -15.06 13.18
N TYR A 88 -2.07 -14.82 13.27
CA TYR A 88 -1.41 -14.54 14.55
C TYR A 88 -1.61 -13.10 15.03
N GLY A 89 -2.25 -12.24 14.22
CA GLY A 89 -2.58 -10.87 14.61
C GLY A 89 -3.71 -10.84 15.65
N ASN A 90 -3.54 -10.04 16.71
CA ASN A 90 -4.63 -9.78 17.66
C ASN A 90 -5.70 -8.87 17.07
N LYS A 91 -5.31 -7.98 16.15
CA LYS A 91 -6.20 -7.09 15.40
C LYS A 91 -5.81 -6.99 13.94
N LEU A 92 -6.82 -6.93 13.09
CA LEU A 92 -6.71 -6.56 11.69
C LEU A 92 -6.99 -5.05 11.55
N PHE A 93 -6.11 -4.36 10.83
CA PHE A 93 -6.31 -2.98 10.41
C PHE A 93 -6.41 -2.93 8.89
N ASN A 94 -7.60 -2.60 8.38
CA ASN A 94 -7.79 -2.38 6.96
C ASN A 94 -7.38 -0.96 6.59
N SER A 95 -6.30 -0.82 5.82
CA SER A 95 -5.80 0.48 5.37
C SER A 95 -6.38 0.94 4.02
N ALA A 96 -7.31 0.19 3.43
CA ALA A 96 -8.00 0.58 2.20
C ALA A 96 -8.94 1.78 2.44
N LEU A 97 -8.97 2.72 1.49
CA LEU A 97 -9.81 3.92 1.57
C LEU A 97 -10.69 4.00 0.32
N VAL A 98 -11.96 4.33 0.49
CA VAL A 98 -12.95 4.33 -0.59
C VAL A 98 -12.54 5.25 -1.76
N TYR A 99 -11.87 6.36 -1.44
CA TYR A 99 -11.51 7.41 -2.40
C TYR A 99 -10.08 7.30 -2.94
N GLU A 100 -9.29 6.30 -2.53
CA GLU A 100 -7.85 6.30 -2.80
C GLU A 100 -7.52 6.25 -4.30
N LEU A 101 -8.27 5.49 -5.10
CA LEU A 101 -7.98 5.32 -6.51
C LEU A 101 -8.22 6.61 -7.30
N SER A 102 -9.22 7.40 -6.89
CA SER A 102 -9.47 8.75 -7.42
C SER A 102 -8.32 9.71 -7.12
N VAL A 103 -7.67 9.58 -5.97
CA VAL A 103 -6.52 10.39 -5.59
C VAL A 103 -5.24 9.91 -6.29
N LEU A 104 -5.02 8.60 -6.37
CA LEU A 104 -3.81 8.01 -6.95
C LEU A 104 -3.78 8.17 -8.47
N LYS A 105 -4.94 8.17 -9.14
CA LYS A 105 -5.09 8.28 -10.61
C LYS A 105 -4.20 9.36 -11.23
N PRO A 106 -4.32 10.67 -10.89
CA PRO A 106 -3.51 11.72 -11.51
C PRO A 106 -2.00 11.56 -11.27
N LEU A 107 -1.59 10.85 -10.21
CA LEU A 107 -0.19 10.61 -9.87
C LEU A 107 0.39 9.40 -10.63
N VAL A 108 -0.41 8.34 -10.78
CA VAL A 108 0.05 7.07 -11.34
C VAL A 108 -0.08 6.98 -12.86
N GLU A 109 -1.08 7.63 -13.45
CA GLU A 109 -1.27 7.65 -14.92
C GLU A 109 -0.04 8.12 -15.70
N PRO A 110 0.62 9.25 -15.36
CA PRO A 110 1.82 9.67 -16.09
C PRO A 110 2.96 8.66 -15.94
N LEU A 111 3.07 7.95 -14.81
CA LEU A 111 4.08 6.92 -14.60
C LEU A 111 3.82 5.67 -15.44
N LEU A 112 2.57 5.23 -15.53
CA LEU A 112 2.16 4.09 -16.35
C LEU A 112 2.34 4.37 -17.84
N ARG A 113 2.10 5.60 -18.29
CA ARG A 113 2.31 6.02 -19.69
C ARG A 113 3.77 6.05 -20.12
N GLN A 114 4.70 6.09 -19.17
CA GLN A 114 6.15 6.02 -19.43
C GLN A 114 6.66 4.59 -19.59
N VAL A 115 5.83 3.56 -19.34
CA VAL A 115 6.23 2.16 -19.55
C VAL A 115 6.45 1.92 -21.04
N THR A 116 7.60 1.32 -21.37
CA THR A 116 8.05 1.18 -22.76
C THR A 116 7.13 0.25 -23.56
N TYR A 117 6.67 0.70 -24.73
CA TYR A 117 5.88 -0.15 -25.62
C TYR A 117 6.67 -1.40 -26.05
N GLY A 118 5.98 -2.55 -26.09
CA GLY A 118 6.57 -3.83 -26.51
C GLY A 118 7.21 -4.65 -25.39
N THR A 119 7.25 -4.15 -24.16
CA THR A 119 7.67 -4.95 -22.99
C THR A 119 6.50 -5.72 -22.38
N MET A 120 6.79 -6.72 -21.54
CA MET A 120 5.74 -7.47 -20.83
C MET A 120 4.98 -6.56 -19.85
N GLU A 121 5.69 -5.65 -19.19
CA GLU A 121 5.12 -4.71 -18.22
C GLU A 121 4.14 -3.72 -18.89
N TYR A 122 4.29 -3.45 -20.19
CA TYR A 122 3.35 -2.61 -20.93
C TYR A 122 1.94 -3.19 -20.96
N VAL A 123 1.80 -4.52 -20.98
CA VAL A 123 0.49 -5.19 -20.94
C VAL A 123 -0.23 -4.86 -19.64
N GLU A 124 0.47 -5.00 -18.51
CA GLU A 124 -0.08 -4.65 -17.20
C GLU A 124 -0.32 -3.14 -17.06
N ALA A 125 0.59 -2.30 -17.55
CA ALA A 125 0.39 -0.85 -17.53
C ALA A 125 -0.86 -0.44 -18.31
N LYS A 126 -1.10 -1.03 -19.48
CA LYS A 126 -2.30 -0.79 -20.28
C LYS A 126 -3.57 -1.26 -19.56
N ARG A 127 -3.52 -2.43 -18.90
CA ARG A 127 -4.65 -2.95 -18.09
C ARG A 127 -4.97 -2.00 -16.92
N LEU A 128 -3.96 -1.55 -16.19
CA LEU A 128 -4.12 -0.60 -15.08
C LEU A 128 -4.66 0.75 -15.56
N LEU A 129 -4.20 1.27 -16.70
CA LEU A 129 -4.76 2.50 -17.30
C LEU A 129 -6.23 2.33 -17.67
N ALA A 130 -6.62 1.20 -18.26
CA ALA A 130 -8.02 0.91 -18.56
C ALA A 130 -8.87 0.81 -17.29
N PHE A 131 -8.32 0.22 -16.23
CA PHE A 131 -8.96 0.16 -14.91
C PHE A 131 -9.14 1.56 -14.27
N LEU A 132 -8.16 2.45 -14.40
CA LEU A 132 -8.23 3.80 -13.85
C LEU A 132 -9.27 4.69 -14.53
N ASN A 133 -9.71 4.36 -15.76
CA ASN A 133 -10.77 5.10 -16.46
C ASN A 133 -12.12 5.10 -15.72
N TRP A 134 -12.36 4.12 -14.83
CA TRP A 134 -13.58 4.02 -14.04
C TRP A 134 -13.64 5.03 -12.87
N PHE A 135 -12.54 5.75 -12.59
CA PHE A 135 -12.45 6.65 -11.44
C PHE A 135 -12.35 8.11 -11.88
N LEU A 136 -13.10 8.99 -11.21
CA LEU A 136 -12.93 10.44 -11.37
C LEU A 136 -11.77 10.92 -10.48
N PRO A 137 -10.85 11.75 -10.99
CA PRO A 137 -9.74 12.26 -10.19
C PRO A 137 -10.24 13.22 -9.10
N ILE A 138 -9.59 13.20 -7.94
CA ILE A 138 -9.85 14.11 -6.82
C ILE A 138 -8.58 14.89 -6.50
N ASP A 139 -8.72 16.17 -6.15
CA ASP A 139 -7.60 17.01 -5.71
C ASP A 139 -7.06 16.50 -4.36
N THR A 140 -5.74 16.36 -4.26
CA THR A 140 -5.05 15.93 -3.03
C THR A 140 -5.30 16.87 -1.85
N LYS A 141 -5.67 18.14 -2.08
CA LYS A 141 -6.01 19.10 -1.02
C LYS A 141 -7.29 18.74 -0.25
N LEU A 142 -8.13 17.85 -0.78
CA LEU A 142 -9.35 17.39 -0.12
C LEU A 142 -9.09 16.20 0.82
N ILE A 143 -7.86 15.67 0.83
CA ILE A 143 -7.48 14.56 1.70
C ILE A 143 -7.34 15.08 3.13
N PRO A 144 -7.97 14.44 4.13
CA PRO A 144 -7.77 14.80 5.52
C PRO A 144 -6.30 14.69 5.94
N ASP A 145 -5.82 15.67 6.71
CA ASP A 145 -4.42 15.75 7.18
C ASP A 145 -3.96 14.53 7.99
N ASN A 146 -4.90 13.77 8.56
CA ASN A 146 -4.64 12.54 9.31
C ASN A 146 -4.86 11.26 8.48
N SER A 147 -5.04 11.37 7.17
CA SER A 147 -5.23 10.22 6.29
C SER A 147 -3.92 9.47 6.04
N ILE A 148 -3.96 8.13 6.17
CA ILE A 148 -2.83 7.27 5.81
C ILE A 148 -2.42 7.40 4.34
N LEU A 149 -3.31 7.89 3.47
CA LEU A 149 -2.99 8.08 2.05
C LEU A 149 -1.85 9.08 1.82
N LEU A 150 -1.66 10.03 2.75
CA LEU A 150 -0.61 11.04 2.70
C LEU A 150 0.80 10.44 2.86
N GLU A 151 0.93 9.21 3.36
CA GLU A 151 2.18 8.44 3.30
C GLU A 151 2.62 8.21 1.84
N PHE A 152 1.65 7.95 0.95
CA PHE A 152 1.91 7.62 -0.45
C PHE A 152 2.03 8.89 -1.30
N VAL A 153 1.12 9.84 -1.11
CA VAL A 153 1.01 11.03 -1.96
C VAL A 153 1.79 12.24 -1.43
N GLY A 154 2.32 12.16 -0.21
CA GLY A 154 3.00 13.26 0.49
C GLY A 154 2.05 14.14 1.30
N GLY A 155 2.61 15.07 2.07
CA GLY A 155 1.84 16.03 2.88
C GLY A 155 1.41 15.51 4.26
N SER A 156 1.92 14.37 4.71
CA SER A 156 1.61 13.84 6.04
C SER A 156 2.10 14.78 7.15
N ILE A 157 1.21 15.16 8.06
CA ILE A 157 1.52 15.96 9.26
C ILE A 157 2.40 15.21 10.26
N LEU A 158 2.60 13.90 10.05
CA LEU A 158 3.41 13.05 10.92
C LEU A 158 4.89 13.05 10.56
N ASN A 159 5.28 13.59 9.39
CA ASN A 159 6.67 13.58 8.95
C ASN A 159 7.62 14.32 9.90
N ASP A 160 7.15 15.45 10.46
CA ASP A 160 7.90 16.26 11.43
C ASP A 160 7.34 16.12 12.85
N PHE A 161 6.54 15.08 13.11
CA PHE A 161 5.93 14.90 14.42
C PHE A 161 7.02 14.65 15.47
N LYS A 162 7.03 15.53 16.47
CA LYS A 162 7.85 15.38 17.66
C LYS A 162 6.96 14.98 18.81
N LEU A 163 7.38 13.94 19.54
CA LEU A 163 6.78 13.63 20.83
C LEU A 163 6.87 14.87 21.71
N TRP A 164 5.75 15.21 22.36
CA TRP A 164 5.73 16.28 23.32
C TRP A 164 6.67 15.92 24.49
N SER A 165 7.80 16.60 24.59
CA SER A 165 8.65 16.55 25.77
C SER A 165 8.08 17.54 26.80
N PRO A 166 7.67 17.08 27.99
CA PRO A 166 7.38 18.01 29.09
C PRO A 166 8.65 18.84 29.35
N LYS A 167 8.49 20.15 29.53
CA LYS A 167 9.59 20.95 30.08
C LYS A 167 9.85 20.44 31.50
N GLU A 168 11.11 20.07 31.78
CA GLU A 168 11.61 19.81 33.14
C GLU A 168 11.41 21.03 34.05
#